data_AF-A0A7Y3DRT4-F1
#
_entry.id   AF-A0A7Y3DRT4-F1
#
_cell.length_a   1.000
_cell.length_b   1.000
_cell.length_c   1.000
_cell.angle_alpha   90.00
_cell.angle_beta   90.00
_cell.angle_gamma   90.00
#
_symmetry.space_group_name_H-M   'P 1'
#
loop_
_entity.id
_entity.type
_entity.pdbx_description
1 polymer ?
#
loop_
_entity_poly.entity_id
_entity_poly.type
_entity_poly.pdbx_seq_one_letter_code
_entity_poly.pdbx_strand_id
1 'polypeptide(L)'
;MKAFVAAFFFFVTLLSPFAAGAKAPLPDDTTLRAWVQEMKKSPRGPFKRLRWFCNDGTILPPKKYACREHGGGVQHGEWTDRIKLMRDNGYYIANVYADINSETFLKDPAHLPMLKQMILEKFLIVADDGWIFRKARYYRGSLQTEDETRGGRNLLLGLVKDADWVQRRFTVLREAARFLPHGYRDAPISEMRQLALTIAEIDKNFETLRVKIHVHPELSDAVMVRAYAEKSGISELFSQYEHLAKIIEEVYRPRDIGPAVETLLKQI
;
A
#
# COMPACT_ATOMS: atom_id res chain seq x y z
N MET A 1 61.29 -48.12 -29.77
CA MET A 1 61.49 -46.99 -28.83
C MET A 1 61.09 -45.68 -29.50
N LYS A 2 59.85 -45.22 -29.34
CA LYS A 2 59.42 -43.82 -29.51
C LYS A 2 58.28 -43.60 -28.53
N ALA A 3 58.55 -42.86 -27.44
CA ALA A 3 57.55 -42.49 -26.44
C ALA A 3 56.88 -41.18 -26.89
N PHE A 4 55.56 -41.20 -27.01
CA PHE A 4 54.74 -40.02 -27.27
C PHE A 4 54.42 -39.36 -25.93
N VAL A 5 54.85 -38.11 -25.74
CA VAL A 5 54.49 -37.29 -24.57
C VAL A 5 53.21 -36.54 -24.91
N ALA A 6 52.11 -36.90 -24.25
CA ALA A 6 50.84 -36.17 -24.33
C ALA A 6 50.88 -34.99 -23.36
N ALA A 7 50.85 -33.77 -23.89
CA ALA A 7 50.75 -32.55 -23.10
C ALA A 7 49.29 -32.32 -22.68
N PHE A 8 49.02 -32.46 -21.38
CA PHE A 8 47.71 -32.19 -20.79
C PHE A 8 47.60 -30.68 -20.53
N PHE A 9 46.83 -29.96 -21.34
CA PHE A 9 46.52 -28.55 -21.09
C PHE A 9 45.44 -28.47 -19.99
N PHE A 10 45.86 -28.06 -18.78
CA PHE A 10 44.96 -27.78 -17.67
C PHE A 10 44.33 -26.41 -17.87
N PHE A 11 43.09 -26.37 -18.37
CA PHE A 11 42.33 -25.13 -18.52
C PHE A 11 41.78 -24.71 -17.14
N VAL A 12 42.52 -23.85 -16.43
CA VAL A 12 42.07 -23.26 -15.16
C VAL A 12 40.93 -22.29 -15.47
N THR A 13 39.70 -22.70 -15.22
CA THR A 13 38.53 -21.82 -15.23
C THR A 13 38.60 -20.92 -14.00
N LEU A 14 38.98 -19.66 -14.22
CA LEU A 14 38.87 -18.59 -13.23
C LEU A 14 37.39 -18.37 -12.90
N LEU A 15 36.93 -18.98 -11.81
CA LEU A 15 35.68 -18.63 -11.14
C LEU A 15 35.82 -17.22 -10.58
N SER A 16 35.43 -16.20 -11.36
CA SER A 16 35.22 -14.86 -10.83
C SER A 16 34.14 -14.93 -9.75
N PRO A 17 34.44 -14.59 -8.49
CA PRO A 17 33.39 -14.47 -7.49
C PRO A 17 32.47 -13.33 -7.92
N PHE A 18 31.21 -13.65 -8.15
CA PHE A 18 30.15 -12.64 -8.21
C PHE A 18 30.20 -11.89 -6.87
N ALA A 19 30.77 -10.69 -6.88
CA ALA A 19 30.66 -9.78 -5.75
C ALA A 19 29.18 -9.40 -5.64
N ALA A 20 28.44 -10.09 -4.78
CA ALA A 20 27.15 -9.64 -4.32
C ALA A 20 27.37 -8.23 -3.75
N GLY A 21 26.87 -7.20 -4.45
CA GLY A 21 27.06 -5.81 -4.06
C GLY A 21 26.64 -5.62 -2.61
N ALA A 22 27.58 -5.16 -1.77
CA ALA A 22 27.28 -4.85 -0.38
C ALA A 22 26.15 -3.80 -0.34
N LYS A 23 25.07 -4.12 0.38
CA LYS A 23 23.96 -3.17 0.57
C LYS A 23 24.50 -1.93 1.27
N ALA A 24 24.07 -0.76 0.82
CA ALA A 24 24.43 0.49 1.49
C ALA A 24 23.94 0.42 2.96
N PRO A 25 24.80 0.74 3.94
CA PRO A 25 24.44 0.65 5.34
C PRO A 25 23.41 1.72 5.70
N LEU A 26 22.58 1.41 6.69
CA LEU A 26 21.72 2.43 7.30
C LEU A 26 22.56 3.41 8.12
N PRO A 27 22.13 4.69 8.23
CA PRO A 27 22.68 5.59 9.22
C PRO A 27 22.28 5.15 10.64
N ASP A 28 22.77 5.87 11.64
CA ASP A 28 22.41 5.61 13.03
C ASP A 28 20.91 5.75 13.34
N ASP A 29 20.50 5.16 14.47
CA ASP A 29 19.13 5.19 14.99
C ASP A 29 18.56 6.60 15.11
N THR A 30 19.39 7.58 15.47
CA THR A 30 18.96 8.97 15.65
C THR A 30 18.52 9.55 14.31
N THR A 31 19.30 9.29 13.27
CA THR A 31 19.02 9.70 11.89
C THR A 31 17.80 9.00 11.34
N LEU A 32 17.66 7.68 11.58
CA LEU A 32 16.47 6.93 11.16
C LEU A 32 15.19 7.46 11.81
N ARG A 33 15.22 7.76 13.11
CA ARG A 33 14.08 8.38 13.82
C ARG A 33 13.75 9.75 13.24
N ALA A 34 14.76 10.56 12.93
CA ALA A 34 14.57 11.86 12.29
C ALA A 34 13.88 11.71 10.92
N TRP A 35 14.30 10.75 10.09
CA TRP A 35 13.65 10.48 8.80
C TRP A 35 12.18 10.12 8.94
N VAL A 36 11.82 9.27 9.91
CA VAL A 36 10.41 8.95 10.19
C VAL A 36 9.63 10.20 10.59
N GLN A 37 10.17 11.05 11.46
CA GLN A 37 9.50 12.29 11.86
C GLN A 37 9.34 13.27 10.70
N GLU A 38 10.32 13.35 9.79
CA GLU A 38 10.22 14.16 8.58
C GLU A 38 9.12 13.63 7.64
N MET A 39 9.02 12.32 7.44
CA MET A 39 7.94 11.71 6.63
C MET A 39 6.57 12.05 7.20
N LYS A 40 6.37 11.96 8.53
CA LYS A 40 5.10 12.33 9.19
C LYS A 40 4.69 13.79 8.92
N LYS A 41 5.65 14.69 8.69
CA LYS A 41 5.43 16.14 8.46
C LYS A 41 5.41 16.53 6.98
N SER A 42 6.02 15.74 6.10
CA SER A 42 6.15 16.01 4.67
C SER A 42 4.80 15.96 3.95
N PRO A 43 4.43 16.96 3.12
CA PRO A 43 3.20 16.92 2.32
C PRO A 43 3.06 15.68 1.43
N ARG A 44 4.18 15.08 1.02
CA ARG A 44 4.22 13.85 0.21
C ARG A 44 4.53 12.59 1.03
N GLY A 45 4.69 12.74 2.35
CA GLY A 45 5.10 11.67 3.26
C GLY A 45 6.34 10.92 2.77
N PRO A 46 6.24 9.59 2.53
CA PRO A 46 7.35 8.77 2.09
C PRO A 46 7.66 8.87 0.58
N PHE A 47 6.90 9.68 -0.17
CA PHE A 47 6.96 9.71 -1.64
C PHE A 47 7.76 10.91 -2.19
N LYS A 48 8.53 10.63 -3.25
CA LYS A 48 9.31 11.61 -4.00
C LYS A 48 8.43 12.39 -4.98
N ARG A 49 7.62 11.68 -5.78
CA ARG A 49 6.78 12.21 -6.87
C ARG A 49 5.79 11.15 -7.34
N LEU A 50 4.79 11.54 -8.14
CA LEU A 50 3.89 10.58 -8.80
C LEU A 50 4.53 9.98 -10.04
N ARG A 51 4.29 8.68 -10.28
CA ARG A 51 4.72 7.95 -11.48
C ARG A 51 3.68 6.91 -11.88
N TRP A 52 3.73 6.53 -13.15
CA TRP A 52 3.12 5.30 -13.65
C TRP A 52 4.16 4.19 -13.63
N PHE A 53 3.80 3.05 -13.07
CA PHE A 53 4.57 1.83 -13.03
C PHE A 53 3.89 0.84 -13.97
N CYS A 54 4.50 0.59 -15.12
CA CYS A 54 3.92 -0.23 -16.17
C CYS A 54 4.25 -1.72 -15.97
N ASN A 55 3.41 -2.59 -16.52
CA ASN A 55 3.54 -4.04 -16.34
C ASN A 55 4.82 -4.63 -16.95
N ASP A 56 5.45 -3.95 -17.92
CA ASP A 56 6.74 -4.31 -18.49
C ASP A 56 7.95 -3.79 -17.69
N GLY A 57 7.72 -3.11 -16.56
CA GLY A 57 8.74 -2.51 -15.70
C GLY A 57 9.10 -1.06 -16.05
N THR A 58 8.54 -0.50 -17.13
CA THR A 58 8.79 0.90 -17.50
C THR A 58 8.17 1.85 -16.47
N ILE A 59 8.91 2.90 -16.09
CA ILE A 59 8.43 3.94 -15.18
C ILE A 59 8.24 5.25 -15.95
N LEU A 60 7.00 5.74 -16.00
CA LEU A 60 6.62 6.91 -16.81
C LEU A 60 6.10 8.08 -15.96
N PRO A 61 6.15 9.32 -16.48
CA PRO A 61 5.49 10.47 -15.85
C PRO A 61 3.97 10.24 -15.70
N PRO A 62 3.31 10.92 -14.74
CA PRO A 62 1.87 10.80 -14.45
C PRO A 62 1.00 11.44 -15.55
N LYS A 63 1.03 10.88 -16.76
CA LYS A 63 0.21 11.30 -17.91
C LYS A 63 -0.93 10.29 -18.13
N LYS A 64 -2.07 10.77 -18.62
CA LYS A 64 -3.22 9.91 -18.94
C LYS A 64 -2.78 8.85 -19.97
N TYR A 65 -3.15 7.59 -19.72
CA TYR A 65 -2.83 6.43 -20.57
C TYR A 65 -1.34 6.15 -20.77
N ALA A 66 -0.45 6.60 -19.87
CA ALA A 66 1.00 6.44 -20.02
C ALA A 66 1.42 4.98 -20.30
N CYS A 67 0.85 4.01 -19.58
CA CYS A 67 1.20 2.60 -19.76
C CYS A 67 0.38 1.84 -20.82
N ARG A 68 -0.41 2.52 -21.68
CA ARG A 68 -1.27 1.81 -22.66
C ARG A 68 -0.46 0.92 -23.60
N GLU A 69 0.66 1.43 -24.09
CA GLU A 69 1.57 0.70 -24.99
C GLU A 69 2.46 -0.31 -24.25
N HIS A 70 2.44 -0.27 -22.90
CA HIS A 70 3.25 -1.09 -22.00
C HIS A 70 2.41 -2.18 -21.28
N GLY A 71 1.26 -2.55 -21.85
CA GLY A 71 0.38 -3.60 -21.30
C GLY A 71 -0.41 -3.17 -20.05
N GLY A 72 -0.54 -1.87 -19.79
CA GLY A 72 -1.19 -1.34 -18.59
C GLY A 72 -0.21 -1.12 -17.43
N GLY A 73 -0.74 -0.67 -16.30
CA GLY A 73 0.06 -0.37 -15.11
C GLY A 73 -0.78 0.27 -14.02
N VAL A 74 -0.10 0.79 -13.00
CA VAL A 74 -0.73 1.50 -11.87
C VAL A 74 -0.02 2.83 -11.63
N GLN A 75 -0.79 3.83 -11.19
CA GLN A 75 -0.24 5.12 -10.79
C GLN A 75 -0.17 5.21 -9.26
N HIS A 76 1.00 5.52 -8.72
CA HIS A 76 1.17 5.81 -7.30
C HIS A 76 2.38 6.71 -7.04
N GLY A 77 2.65 6.99 -5.76
CA GLY A 77 3.83 7.69 -5.32
C GLY A 77 5.09 6.81 -5.47
N GLU A 78 6.11 7.34 -6.13
CA GLU A 78 7.45 6.75 -6.13
C GLU A 78 8.10 6.99 -4.76
N TRP A 79 8.66 5.94 -4.16
CA TRP A 79 9.40 6.04 -2.90
C TRP A 79 10.59 7.00 -2.98
N THR A 80 10.87 7.68 -1.88
CA THR A 80 12.15 8.37 -1.69
C THR A 80 13.32 7.37 -1.60
N ASP A 81 14.53 7.86 -1.87
CA ASP A 81 15.73 7.02 -1.81
C ASP A 81 16.01 6.52 -0.38
N ARG A 82 15.56 7.26 0.64
CA ARG A 82 15.58 6.83 2.05
C ARG A 82 14.70 5.62 2.32
N ILE A 83 13.48 5.60 1.77
CA ILE A 83 12.59 4.44 1.89
C ILE A 83 13.19 3.23 1.18
N LYS A 84 13.75 3.40 -0.02
CA LYS A 84 14.43 2.32 -0.74
C LYS A 84 15.56 1.73 0.11
N LEU A 85 16.43 2.58 0.66
CA LEU A 85 17.52 2.16 1.56
C LEU A 85 17.01 1.42 2.81
N MET A 86 15.95 1.91 3.46
CA MET A 86 15.34 1.26 4.62
C MET A 86 14.80 -0.14 4.27
N ARG A 87 14.10 -0.27 3.13
CA ARG A 87 13.56 -1.54 2.65
C ARG A 87 14.63 -2.54 2.28
N ASP A 88 15.71 -2.08 1.62
CA ASP A 88 16.87 -2.91 1.30
C ASP A 88 17.51 -3.51 2.57
N ASN A 89 17.39 -2.80 3.70
CA ASN A 89 17.89 -3.20 5.01
C ASN A 89 16.80 -3.80 5.94
N GLY A 90 15.67 -4.26 5.39
CA GLY A 90 14.67 -5.05 6.13
C GLY A 90 13.57 -4.24 6.83
N TYR A 91 13.49 -2.93 6.62
CA TYR A 91 12.38 -2.08 7.07
C TYR A 91 11.35 -1.88 5.96
N TYR A 92 10.37 -2.77 5.89
CA TYR A 92 9.32 -2.82 4.87
C TYR A 92 8.17 -1.86 5.18
N ILE A 93 8.47 -0.56 5.11
CA ILE A 93 7.53 0.54 5.32
C ILE A 93 7.20 1.26 4.00
N ALA A 94 6.23 2.17 4.06
CA ALA A 94 5.61 2.88 2.95
C ALA A 94 4.95 1.94 1.92
N ASN A 95 4.27 0.90 2.36
CA ASN A 95 3.76 -0.13 1.45
C ASN A 95 2.66 0.39 0.52
N VAL A 96 2.77 0.05 -0.76
CA VAL A 96 1.80 0.35 -1.82
C VAL A 96 1.22 -0.98 -2.27
N TYR A 97 -0.07 -1.18 -2.07
CA TYR A 97 -0.72 -2.46 -2.36
C TYR A 97 -1.05 -2.60 -3.84
N ALA A 98 -1.29 -1.49 -4.53
CA ALA A 98 -1.61 -1.46 -5.96
C ALA A 98 -0.59 -2.19 -6.85
N ASP A 99 0.67 -2.25 -6.43
CA ASP A 99 1.79 -2.82 -7.18
C ASP A 99 2.20 -4.24 -6.70
N ILE A 100 1.44 -4.83 -5.76
CA ILE A 100 1.75 -6.17 -5.24
C ILE A 100 1.28 -7.26 -6.21
N ASN A 101 2.22 -8.05 -6.70
CA ASN A 101 1.95 -9.37 -7.29
C ASN A 101 2.05 -10.45 -6.19
N SER A 102 0.95 -11.14 -5.90
CA SER A 102 0.89 -12.11 -4.80
C SER A 102 1.78 -13.34 -5.03
N GLU A 103 1.95 -13.81 -6.26
CA GLU A 103 2.80 -14.96 -6.57
C GLU A 103 4.28 -14.64 -6.35
N THR A 104 4.72 -13.47 -6.84
CA THR A 104 6.09 -13.00 -6.62
C THR A 104 6.34 -12.71 -5.14
N PHE A 105 5.37 -12.08 -4.45
CA PHE A 105 5.45 -11.80 -3.02
C PHE A 105 5.67 -13.09 -2.22
N LEU A 106 4.88 -14.15 -2.47
CA LEU A 106 4.98 -15.40 -1.71
C LEU A 106 6.27 -16.19 -1.98
N LYS A 107 6.93 -15.95 -3.12
CA LYS A 107 8.24 -16.55 -3.44
C LYS A 107 9.41 -15.84 -2.75
N ASP A 108 9.22 -14.62 -2.25
CA ASP A 108 10.27 -13.89 -1.55
C ASP A 108 10.56 -14.56 -0.19
N PRO A 109 11.83 -14.91 0.13
CA PRO A 109 12.17 -15.48 1.44
C PRO A 109 11.78 -14.58 2.64
N ALA A 110 11.65 -13.28 2.44
CA ALA A 110 11.26 -12.28 3.44
C ALA A 110 9.75 -11.96 3.44
N HIS A 111 8.91 -12.68 2.70
CA HIS A 111 7.48 -12.41 2.63
C HIS A 111 6.77 -12.39 4.00
N LEU A 112 7.16 -13.25 4.94
CA LEU A 112 6.60 -13.27 6.29
C LEU A 112 6.94 -12.01 7.10
N PRO A 113 8.22 -11.61 7.28
CA PRO A 113 8.54 -10.36 7.95
C PRO A 113 7.97 -9.14 7.21
N MET A 114 7.91 -9.15 5.87
CA MET A 114 7.23 -8.11 5.09
C MET A 114 5.76 -8.00 5.48
N LEU A 115 5.01 -9.10 5.46
CA LEU A 115 3.58 -9.10 5.79
C LEU A 115 3.32 -8.60 7.21
N LYS A 116 4.14 -9.04 8.18
CA LYS A 116 4.04 -8.56 9.57
C LYS A 116 4.26 -7.06 9.68
N GLN A 117 5.23 -6.50 8.94
CA GLN A 117 5.48 -5.06 8.92
C GLN A 117 4.39 -4.29 8.18
N MET A 118 3.79 -4.86 7.13
CA MET A 118 2.62 -4.29 6.46
C MET A 118 1.42 -4.18 7.40
N ILE A 119 1.17 -5.20 8.23
CA ILE A 119 0.14 -5.18 9.28
C ILE A 119 0.46 -4.10 10.31
N LEU A 120 1.71 -4.06 10.83
CA LEU A 120 2.14 -3.07 11.81
C LEU A 120 2.00 -1.64 11.27
N GLU A 121 2.37 -1.40 10.01
CA GLU A 121 2.21 -0.10 9.37
C GLU A 121 0.73 0.33 9.33
N LYS A 122 -0.19 -0.56 8.96
CA LYS A 122 -1.62 -0.25 8.96
C LYS A 122 -2.14 0.03 10.37
N PHE A 123 -1.67 -0.72 11.36
CA PHE A 123 -1.96 -0.42 12.76
C PHE A 123 -1.45 0.98 13.15
N LEU A 124 -0.21 1.32 12.83
CA LEU A 124 0.38 2.64 13.15
C LEU A 124 -0.34 3.79 12.44
N ILE A 125 -0.75 3.60 11.18
CA ILE A 125 -1.56 4.56 10.45
C ILE A 125 -2.85 4.89 11.23
N VAL A 126 -3.53 3.88 11.77
CA VAL A 126 -4.74 4.09 12.58
C VAL A 126 -4.40 4.68 13.96
N ALA A 127 -3.37 4.16 14.63
CA ALA A 127 -3.04 4.50 16.00
C ALA A 127 -2.36 5.87 16.17
N ASP A 128 -1.71 6.39 15.12
CA ASP A 128 -0.89 7.60 15.15
C ASP A 128 -1.27 8.55 14.00
N ASP A 129 -2.56 8.82 13.81
CA ASP A 129 -3.12 9.82 12.86
C ASP A 129 -2.39 9.80 11.51
N GLY A 130 -2.46 8.67 10.82
CA GLY A 130 -1.84 8.43 9.52
C GLY A 130 -0.35 8.10 9.53
N TRP A 131 0.34 8.12 10.69
CA TRP A 131 1.78 7.84 10.84
C TRP A 131 2.62 8.51 9.72
N ILE A 132 3.49 7.78 9.03
CA ILE A 132 4.32 8.32 7.92
C ILE A 132 3.49 8.82 6.72
N PHE A 133 2.21 8.47 6.63
CA PHE A 133 1.26 8.94 5.63
C PHE A 133 0.40 10.13 6.10
N ARG A 134 0.57 10.62 7.35
CA ARG A 134 -0.26 11.66 7.97
C ARG A 134 -0.58 12.85 7.08
N LYS A 135 0.43 13.36 6.38
CA LYS A 135 0.27 14.46 5.41
C LYS A 135 0.12 13.95 3.98
N ALA A 136 0.71 12.81 3.65
CA ALA A 136 0.58 12.16 2.34
C ALA A 136 -0.86 11.73 2.00
N ARG A 137 -1.75 11.53 2.99
CA ARG A 137 -3.18 11.25 2.75
C ARG A 137 -3.91 12.37 2.01
N TYR A 138 -3.32 13.57 1.93
CA TYR A 138 -3.82 14.68 1.11
C TYR A 138 -3.08 14.81 -0.24
N TYR A 139 -2.05 13.99 -0.49
CA TYR A 139 -1.30 14.00 -1.75
C TYR A 139 -2.03 13.18 -2.81
N ARG A 140 -2.94 13.84 -3.53
CA ARG A 140 -3.79 13.23 -4.56
C ARG A 140 -2.98 12.44 -5.59
N GLY A 141 -3.41 11.20 -5.85
CA GLY A 141 -2.80 10.30 -6.84
C GLY A 141 -1.60 9.51 -6.35
N SER A 142 -1.18 9.68 -5.08
CA SER A 142 -0.10 8.88 -4.48
C SER A 142 -0.53 7.48 -4.07
N LEU A 143 -1.80 7.31 -3.70
CA LEU A 143 -2.47 6.04 -3.45
C LEU A 143 -3.87 6.12 -4.07
N GLN A 144 -4.26 5.12 -4.85
CA GLN A 144 -5.61 5.01 -5.43
C GLN A 144 -6.35 3.87 -4.74
N THR A 145 -7.38 4.18 -3.96
CA THR A 145 -8.00 3.19 -3.08
C THR A 145 -8.54 1.97 -3.83
N GLU A 146 -9.03 2.11 -5.06
CA GLU A 146 -9.47 0.99 -5.90
C GLU A 146 -8.32 0.03 -6.20
N ASP A 147 -7.18 0.55 -6.61
CA ASP A 147 -6.00 -0.26 -6.93
C ASP A 147 -5.38 -0.85 -5.66
N GLU A 148 -5.31 -0.07 -4.58
CA GLU A 148 -4.86 -0.55 -3.27
C GLU A 148 -5.74 -1.69 -2.74
N THR A 149 -7.06 -1.55 -2.89
CA THR A 149 -8.04 -2.57 -2.49
C THR A 149 -7.93 -3.83 -3.35
N ARG A 150 -7.77 -3.67 -4.66
CA ARG A 150 -7.55 -4.79 -5.58
C ARG A 150 -6.27 -5.54 -5.22
N GLY A 151 -5.17 -4.81 -5.00
CA GLY A 151 -3.88 -5.37 -4.64
C GLY A 151 -3.89 -6.11 -3.30
N GLY A 152 -4.45 -5.49 -2.25
CA GLY A 152 -4.56 -6.15 -0.94
C GLY A 152 -5.50 -7.35 -0.96
N ARG A 153 -6.60 -7.32 -1.74
CA ARG A 153 -7.43 -8.52 -1.97
C ARG A 153 -6.65 -9.62 -2.68
N ASN A 154 -5.91 -9.30 -3.74
CA ASN A 154 -5.11 -10.29 -4.47
C ASN A 154 -4.04 -10.93 -3.59
N LEU A 155 -3.41 -10.15 -2.70
CA LEU A 155 -2.48 -10.67 -1.71
C LEU A 155 -3.16 -11.63 -0.73
N LEU A 156 -4.30 -11.26 -0.16
CA LEU A 156 -5.04 -12.14 0.76
C LEU A 156 -5.48 -13.43 0.07
N LEU A 157 -5.98 -13.36 -1.17
CA LEU A 157 -6.32 -14.54 -1.98
C LEU A 157 -5.09 -15.44 -2.25
N GLY A 158 -3.92 -14.84 -2.47
CA GLY A 158 -2.67 -15.60 -2.58
C GLY A 158 -2.33 -16.33 -1.28
N LEU A 159 -2.45 -15.65 -0.14
CA LEU A 159 -2.17 -16.22 1.18
C LEU A 159 -3.10 -17.41 1.49
N VAL A 160 -4.41 -17.27 1.27
CA VAL A 160 -5.38 -18.35 1.60
C VAL A 160 -5.25 -19.58 0.71
N LYS A 161 -4.65 -19.47 -0.48
CA LYS A 161 -4.39 -20.61 -1.38
C LYS A 161 -3.28 -21.54 -0.87
N ASP A 162 -2.39 -21.04 -0.01
CA ASP A 162 -1.33 -21.83 0.57
C ASP A 162 -1.78 -22.36 1.95
N ALA A 163 -1.86 -23.69 2.05
CA ALA A 163 -2.31 -24.39 3.25
C ALA A 163 -1.48 -24.07 4.51
N ASP A 164 -0.20 -23.68 4.36
CA ASP A 164 0.63 -23.24 5.47
C ASP A 164 0.03 -22.02 6.19
N TRP A 165 -0.55 -21.09 5.43
CA TRP A 165 -1.15 -19.87 5.97
C TRP A 165 -2.41 -20.14 6.77
N VAL A 166 -3.22 -21.06 6.28
CA VAL A 166 -4.49 -21.43 6.94
C VAL A 166 -4.21 -22.28 8.18
N GLN A 167 -3.24 -23.20 8.13
CA GLN A 167 -3.02 -24.18 9.20
C GLN A 167 -2.05 -23.70 10.28
N ARG A 168 -0.93 -23.08 9.89
CA ARG A 168 0.18 -22.75 10.80
C ARG A 168 0.35 -21.25 11.03
N ARG A 169 -0.12 -20.40 10.11
CA ARG A 169 0.01 -18.93 10.22
C ARG A 169 -1.33 -18.21 10.37
N PHE A 170 -2.35 -18.92 10.84
CA PHE A 170 -3.72 -18.43 10.93
C PHE A 170 -3.83 -17.06 11.61
N THR A 171 -3.11 -16.83 12.72
CA THR A 171 -3.14 -15.53 13.42
C THR A 171 -2.62 -14.39 12.56
N VAL A 172 -1.54 -14.60 11.79
CA VAL A 172 -1.00 -13.57 10.90
C VAL A 172 -1.96 -13.34 9.74
N LEU A 173 -2.52 -14.41 9.17
CA LEU A 173 -3.53 -14.31 8.11
C LEU A 173 -4.79 -13.55 8.58
N ARG A 174 -5.25 -13.81 9.80
CA ARG A 174 -6.39 -13.12 10.42
C ARG A 174 -6.11 -11.63 10.59
N GLU A 175 -4.94 -11.26 11.11
CA GLU A 175 -4.57 -9.84 11.24
C GLU A 175 -4.32 -9.19 9.86
N ALA A 176 -3.81 -9.95 8.89
CA ALA A 176 -3.71 -9.48 7.51
C ALA A 176 -5.11 -9.15 6.96
N ALA A 177 -6.07 -10.06 7.09
CA ALA A 177 -7.46 -9.82 6.68
C ALA A 177 -8.09 -8.64 7.42
N ARG A 178 -7.72 -8.41 8.69
CA ARG A 178 -8.21 -7.27 9.47
C ARG A 178 -7.72 -5.92 8.96
N PHE A 179 -6.43 -5.82 8.59
CA PHE A 179 -5.77 -4.53 8.36
C PHE A 179 -5.53 -4.19 6.88
N LEU A 180 -5.38 -5.18 6.02
CA LEU A 180 -5.05 -4.95 4.62
C LEU A 180 -6.29 -4.46 3.84
N PRO A 181 -6.13 -3.52 2.90
CA PRO A 181 -7.25 -3.05 2.09
C PRO A 181 -7.71 -4.15 1.13
N HIS A 182 -8.92 -4.68 1.30
CA HIS A 182 -9.42 -5.77 0.45
C HIS A 182 -10.90 -5.67 0.07
N GLY A 183 -11.57 -4.59 0.52
CA GLY A 183 -12.96 -4.28 0.20
C GLY A 183 -13.90 -5.27 0.86
N TYR A 184 -14.60 -4.84 1.91
CA TYR A 184 -15.68 -5.63 2.48
C TYR A 184 -16.80 -5.73 1.44
N ARG A 185 -17.28 -6.95 1.15
CA ARG A 185 -18.46 -7.13 0.29
C ARG A 185 -19.62 -6.29 0.86
N ASP A 186 -20.39 -5.71 -0.05
CA ASP A 186 -21.62 -4.93 0.23
C ASP A 186 -21.42 -3.57 0.91
N ALA A 187 -20.18 -3.10 1.08
CA ALA A 187 -19.92 -1.75 1.58
C ALA A 187 -20.13 -0.71 0.45
N PRO A 188 -20.96 0.34 0.65
CA PRO A 188 -21.28 1.35 -0.39
C PRO A 188 -20.13 2.35 -0.64
N ILE A 189 -18.92 1.85 -0.95
CA ILE A 189 -17.70 2.66 -1.18
C ILE A 189 -17.86 3.59 -2.39
N SER A 190 -18.47 3.10 -3.47
CA SER A 190 -18.71 3.91 -4.68
C SER A 190 -19.66 5.07 -4.39
N GLU A 191 -20.73 4.79 -3.64
CA GLU A 191 -21.70 5.79 -3.20
C GLU A 191 -21.04 6.81 -2.27
N MET A 192 -20.23 6.36 -1.30
CA MET A 192 -19.44 7.23 -0.41
C MET A 192 -18.62 8.25 -1.21
N ARG A 193 -17.94 7.80 -2.27
CA ARG A 193 -17.08 8.65 -3.10
C ARG A 193 -17.87 9.59 -3.98
N GLN A 194 -18.96 9.11 -4.58
CA GLN A 194 -19.86 9.92 -5.40
C GLN A 194 -20.46 11.04 -4.55
N LEU A 195 -20.96 10.71 -3.36
CA LEU A 195 -21.52 11.69 -2.44
C LEU A 195 -20.47 12.70 -1.98
N ALA A 196 -19.26 12.25 -1.60
CA ALA A 196 -18.17 13.17 -1.25
C ALA A 196 -17.78 14.09 -2.42
N LEU A 197 -17.79 13.59 -3.66
CA LEU A 197 -17.55 14.39 -4.86
C LEU A 197 -18.68 15.42 -5.08
N THR A 198 -19.95 15.01 -5.02
CA THR A 198 -21.10 15.90 -5.18
C THR A 198 -21.09 17.01 -4.14
N ILE A 199 -20.78 16.70 -2.88
CA ILE A 199 -20.61 17.70 -1.84
C ILE A 199 -19.49 18.68 -2.20
N ALA A 200 -18.31 18.20 -2.63
CA ALA A 200 -17.20 19.07 -3.02
C ALA A 200 -17.44 19.88 -4.31
N GLU A 201 -18.33 19.41 -5.18
CA GLU A 201 -18.74 20.16 -6.37
C GLU A 201 -19.56 21.40 -6.02
N ILE A 202 -20.38 21.33 -4.97
CA ILE A 202 -21.22 22.43 -4.48
C ILE A 202 -20.46 23.27 -3.45
N ASP A 203 -19.87 22.62 -2.45
CA ASP A 203 -19.03 23.23 -1.42
C ASP A 203 -17.54 23.02 -1.71
N LYS A 204 -16.93 23.98 -2.40
CA LYS A 204 -15.53 23.92 -2.81
C LYS A 204 -14.56 23.80 -1.63
N ASN A 205 -14.93 24.28 -0.45
CA ASN A 205 -14.08 24.19 0.75
C ASN A 205 -13.97 22.74 1.28
N PHE A 206 -14.89 21.86 0.87
CA PHE A 206 -14.87 20.45 1.23
C PHE A 206 -13.85 19.61 0.45
N GLU A 207 -13.25 20.13 -0.63
CA GLU A 207 -12.34 19.35 -1.50
C GLU A 207 -11.16 18.73 -0.73
N THR A 208 -10.66 19.42 0.31
CA THR A 208 -9.58 18.89 1.14
C THR A 208 -9.99 17.61 1.86
N LEU A 209 -11.20 17.57 2.44
CA LEU A 209 -11.71 16.40 3.15
C LEU A 209 -12.10 15.30 2.15
N ARG A 210 -12.66 15.67 1.00
CA ARG A 210 -12.96 14.75 -0.10
C ARG A 210 -11.70 14.06 -0.64
N VAL A 211 -10.59 14.78 -0.83
CA VAL A 211 -9.30 14.18 -1.22
C VAL A 211 -8.83 13.16 -0.18
N LYS A 212 -8.95 13.49 1.11
CA LYS A 212 -8.58 12.59 2.19
C LYS A 212 -9.42 11.30 2.19
N ILE A 213 -10.75 11.43 2.11
CA ILE A 213 -11.69 10.30 2.02
C ILE A 213 -11.42 9.46 0.76
N HIS A 214 -10.92 10.06 -0.32
CA HIS A 214 -10.57 9.32 -1.52
C HIS A 214 -9.24 8.55 -1.41
N VAL A 215 -8.21 9.16 -0.81
CA VAL A 215 -6.85 8.60 -0.74
C VAL A 215 -6.70 7.58 0.41
N HIS A 216 -7.25 7.90 1.58
CA HIS A 216 -7.16 7.03 2.75
C HIS A 216 -8.41 7.17 3.63
N PRO A 217 -9.53 6.58 3.20
CA PRO A 217 -10.75 6.58 3.99
C PRO A 217 -10.60 5.74 5.26
N GLU A 218 -11.11 6.26 6.38
CA GLU A 218 -11.08 5.60 7.68
C GLU A 218 -12.32 5.96 8.52
N LEU A 219 -12.59 5.20 9.58
CA LEU A 219 -13.77 5.43 10.42
C LEU A 219 -13.84 6.84 11.04
N SER A 220 -12.69 7.43 11.37
CA SER A 220 -12.63 8.78 11.94
C SER A 220 -13.06 9.88 10.96
N ASP A 221 -13.15 9.58 9.66
CA ASP A 221 -13.66 10.53 8.66
C ASP A 221 -15.11 10.92 8.91
N ALA A 222 -15.93 10.01 9.44
CA ALA A 222 -17.32 10.33 9.78
C ALA A 222 -17.39 11.49 10.78
N VAL A 223 -16.49 11.48 11.77
CA VAL A 223 -16.36 12.56 12.76
C VAL A 223 -15.86 13.84 12.09
N MET A 224 -14.87 13.75 11.20
CA MET A 224 -14.36 14.92 10.47
C MET A 224 -15.43 15.57 9.58
N VAL A 225 -16.27 14.77 8.92
CA VAL A 225 -17.36 15.26 8.07
C VAL A 225 -18.41 15.99 8.89
N ARG A 226 -18.83 15.42 10.02
CA ARG A 226 -19.80 16.09 10.93
C ARG A 226 -19.23 17.38 11.52
N ALA A 227 -17.99 17.36 11.98
CA ALA A 227 -17.34 18.55 12.52
C ALA A 227 -17.17 19.66 11.45
N TYR A 228 -16.91 19.27 10.20
CA TYR A 228 -16.88 20.22 9.08
C TYR A 228 -18.27 20.83 8.85
N ALA A 229 -19.31 20.00 8.80
CA ALA A 229 -20.69 20.43 8.56
C ALA A 229 -21.15 21.46 9.60
N GLU A 230 -20.83 21.25 10.88
CA GLU A 230 -21.16 22.17 11.96
C GLU A 230 -20.40 23.50 11.90
N LYS A 231 -19.11 23.45 11.54
CA LYS A 231 -18.23 24.62 11.63
C LYS A 231 -18.26 25.50 10.39
N SER A 232 -18.36 24.89 9.21
CA SER A 232 -18.13 25.58 7.92
C SER A 232 -18.97 25.04 6.78
N GLY A 233 -19.86 24.08 7.05
CA GLY A 233 -20.73 23.49 6.05
C GLY A 233 -21.79 24.46 5.53
N ILE A 234 -22.28 24.16 4.34
CA ILE A 234 -23.43 24.85 3.73
C ILE A 234 -24.72 24.23 4.30
N SER A 235 -25.64 25.05 4.79
CA SER A 235 -26.88 24.62 5.46
C SER A 235 -27.72 23.66 4.61
N GLU A 236 -27.81 23.92 3.30
CA GLU A 236 -28.54 23.11 2.32
C GLU A 236 -27.94 21.71 2.12
N LEU A 237 -26.67 21.52 2.46
CA LEU A 237 -25.95 20.24 2.35
C LEU A 237 -25.91 19.45 3.66
N PHE A 238 -26.52 19.94 4.75
CA PHE A 238 -26.41 19.32 6.08
C PHE A 238 -26.82 17.84 6.09
N SER A 239 -27.91 17.50 5.40
CA SER A 239 -28.37 16.12 5.23
C SER A 239 -27.38 15.26 4.45
N GLN A 240 -26.70 15.84 3.45
CA GLN A 240 -25.70 15.13 2.64
C GLN A 240 -24.41 14.88 3.42
N TYR A 241 -23.93 15.82 4.24
CA TYR A 241 -22.79 15.59 5.11
C TYR A 241 -23.09 14.47 6.13
N GLU A 242 -24.27 14.49 6.76
CA GLU A 242 -24.65 13.43 7.71
C GLU A 242 -24.81 12.08 7.00
N HIS A 243 -25.36 12.06 5.78
CA HIS A 243 -25.45 10.84 5.00
C HIS A 243 -24.07 10.28 4.67
N LEU A 244 -23.13 11.13 4.25
CA LEU A 244 -21.75 10.72 3.99
C LEU A 244 -21.08 10.15 5.25
N ALA A 245 -21.28 10.78 6.41
CA ALA A 245 -20.74 10.28 7.67
C ALA A 245 -21.28 8.88 8.03
N LYS A 246 -22.58 8.63 7.85
CA LYS A 246 -23.19 7.31 8.07
C LYS A 246 -22.66 6.24 7.12
N ILE A 247 -22.50 6.58 5.85
CA ILE A 247 -21.90 5.66 4.86
C ILE A 247 -20.47 5.29 5.27
N ILE A 248 -19.66 6.27 5.69
CA ILE A 248 -18.30 6.01 6.19
C ILE A 248 -18.34 5.04 7.38
N GLU A 249 -19.25 5.25 8.33
CA GLU A 249 -19.42 4.36 9.47
C GLU A 249 -19.80 2.94 9.04
N GLU A 250 -20.73 2.79 8.09
CA GLU A 250 -21.14 1.48 7.61
C GLU A 250 -20.00 0.71 6.92
N VAL A 251 -19.21 1.41 6.10
CA VAL A 251 -18.09 0.86 5.34
C VAL A 251 -16.94 0.47 6.26
N TYR A 252 -16.64 1.28 7.28
CA TYR A 252 -15.44 1.13 8.13
C TYR A 252 -15.73 0.69 9.58
N ARG A 253 -16.98 0.38 9.94
CA ARG A 253 -17.31 -0.20 11.25
C ARG A 253 -16.50 -1.49 11.45
N PRO A 254 -15.88 -1.69 12.63
CA PRO A 254 -15.27 -2.96 12.97
C PRO A 254 -16.33 -4.08 12.91
N ARG A 255 -16.18 -5.01 11.97
CA ARG A 255 -17.03 -6.21 11.85
C ARG A 255 -16.29 -7.43 12.38
N ASP A 256 -17.04 -8.49 12.70
CA ASP A 256 -16.45 -9.80 12.91
C ASP A 256 -15.65 -10.22 11.66
N ILE A 257 -14.41 -10.63 11.88
CA ILE A 257 -13.45 -10.96 10.82
C ILE A 257 -13.67 -12.40 10.34
N GLY A 258 -14.30 -13.26 11.13
CA GLY A 258 -14.60 -14.66 10.78
C GLY A 258 -15.30 -14.80 9.42
N PRO A 259 -16.45 -14.13 9.20
CA PRO A 259 -17.15 -14.15 7.92
C PRO A 259 -16.32 -13.64 6.73
N ALA A 260 -15.40 -12.68 6.94
CA ALA A 260 -14.54 -12.16 5.89
C ALA A 260 -13.52 -13.21 5.44
N VAL A 261 -12.90 -13.92 6.39
CA VAL A 261 -11.98 -15.04 6.09
C VAL A 261 -12.71 -16.17 5.38
N GLU A 262 -13.88 -16.58 5.86
CA GLU A 262 -14.71 -17.59 5.19
C GLU A 262 -15.12 -17.19 3.77
N THR A 263 -15.44 -15.91 3.57
CA THR A 263 -15.81 -15.38 2.25
C THR A 263 -14.63 -15.42 1.27
N LEU A 264 -13.41 -15.21 1.75
CA LEU A 264 -12.20 -15.35 0.93
C LEU A 264 -11.95 -16.82 0.58
N LEU A 265 -12.12 -17.74 1.53
CA LEU A 265 -11.97 -19.19 1.30
C LEU A 265 -12.97 -19.71 0.25
N LYS A 266 -14.21 -19.19 0.22
CA LYS A 266 -15.23 -19.56 -0.77
C LYS A 266 -14.95 -19.05 -2.20
N GLN A 267 -13.90 -18.24 -2.40
CA GLN A 267 -13.52 -17.68 -3.71
C GLN A 267 -12.34 -18.40 -4.36
N ILE A 268 -11.79 -19.41 -3.69
CA ILE A 268 -10.78 -20.32 -4.22
C ILE A 268 -11.50 -21.55 -4.76
#